data_AF-A8X5N1-F1
#
_entry.id   AF-A8X5N1-F1
#
_cell.length_a   1.000
_cell.length_b   1.000
_cell.length_c   1.000
_cell.angle_alpha   90.00
_cell.angle_beta   90.00
_cell.angle_gamma   90.00
#
_symmetry.space_group_name_H-M   'P 1'
#
loop_
_entity.id
_entity.type
_entity.pdbx_description
1 polymer ?
#
loop_
_entity_poly.entity_id
_entity_poly.type
_entity_poly.pdbx_seq_one_letter_code
_entity_poly.pdbx_strand_id
1 'polypeptide(L)'
;MLPNRRLQLRFISFFTIFAIFCLFYSDFRKFEFSKISNFTEIIIFSTTKSSTKIPKTPKLYKLLNWEKRESEKRLNKIDDLIRVNLNTAPRYQLSTCVVQKSMSTVMTSMFCYLRDEKKFIGNHRELLKDWKIIRFCMFKNEFRNLGGIQKKFKLPTPNNWTHIMMVRHPFERFVSGFVDKCYRKPVIQKYCNGCARNLTCFMETELARMWGQIERGSFQKTYEDRHFFPQSWRCNLHQYFQNFTFIPYSSSHNFSITSKLFPIFREHSVPESSLTYIQTALSSGRTAHSTVDSKATSFIEKRLRSSPYLMELLVKMFYHDFVLFNFTLPAI
;
A
#
# COMPACT_ATOMS: atom_id res chain seq x y z
N MET A 1 -14.96 60.16 26.27
CA MET A 1 -16.21 59.89 25.54
C MET A 1 -15.90 59.17 24.24
N LEU A 2 -16.29 57.90 24.13
CA LEU A 2 -16.70 57.13 22.93
C LEU A 2 -16.66 55.64 23.30
N PRO A 3 -17.81 54.94 23.39
CA PRO A 3 -17.87 53.63 24.04
C PRO A 3 -17.76 52.45 23.06
N ASN A 4 -16.88 51.54 23.45
CA ASN A 4 -16.92 50.07 23.43
C ASN A 4 -18.09 49.30 22.73
N ARG A 5 -18.39 49.55 21.44
CA ARG A 5 -19.37 48.77 20.67
C ARG A 5 -18.90 47.37 20.22
N ARG A 6 -17.59 47.09 20.18
CA ARG A 6 -17.07 45.78 19.70
C ARG A 6 -17.04 44.68 20.76
N LEU A 7 -17.00 45.03 22.05
CA LEU A 7 -16.99 44.03 23.14
C LEU A 7 -18.40 43.50 23.45
N GLN A 8 -19.44 44.35 23.34
CA GLN A 8 -20.83 43.94 23.57
C GLN A 8 -21.35 42.95 22.50
N LEU A 9 -20.94 43.09 21.23
CA LEU A 9 -21.34 42.19 20.15
C LEU A 9 -20.75 40.76 20.30
N ARG A 10 -19.59 40.62 20.95
CA ARG A 10 -18.97 39.30 21.19
C ARG A 10 -19.60 38.56 22.37
N PHE A 11 -20.10 39.27 23.38
CA PHE A 11 -20.84 38.66 24.49
C PHE A 11 -22.23 38.19 24.05
N ILE A 12 -22.94 38.97 23.24
CA ILE A 12 -24.28 38.59 22.74
C ILE A 12 -24.21 37.34 21.84
N SER A 13 -23.17 37.22 21.01
CA SER A 13 -22.97 36.03 20.15
C SER A 13 -22.59 34.76 20.92
N PHE A 14 -21.99 34.87 22.12
CA PHE A 14 -21.61 33.70 22.91
C PHE A 14 -22.80 33.17 23.71
N PHE A 15 -23.65 34.06 24.25
CA PHE A 15 -24.87 33.66 24.97
C PHE A 15 -25.95 33.09 24.05
N THR A 16 -26.09 33.56 22.80
CA THR A 16 -27.04 32.97 21.84
C THR A 16 -26.65 31.56 21.41
N ILE A 17 -25.35 31.28 21.24
CA ILE A 17 -24.86 29.93 20.89
C ILE A 17 -24.98 28.97 22.09
N PHE A 18 -24.75 29.45 23.32
CA PHE A 18 -24.90 28.63 24.53
C PHE A 18 -26.38 28.29 24.84
N ALA A 19 -27.29 29.24 24.63
CA ALA A 19 -28.73 28.99 24.79
C ALA A 19 -29.29 27.98 23.77
N ILE A 20 -28.81 28.01 22.52
CA ILE A 20 -29.17 27.01 21.49
C ILE A 20 -28.63 25.62 21.87
N PHE A 21 -27.44 25.54 22.47
CA PHE A 21 -26.86 24.28 22.95
C PHE A 21 -27.64 23.70 24.16
N CYS A 22 -28.14 24.55 25.06
CA CYS A 22 -28.97 24.12 26.19
C CYS A 22 -30.39 23.69 25.78
N LEU A 23 -30.97 24.28 24.73
CA LEU A 23 -32.26 23.85 24.17
C LEU A 23 -32.16 22.50 23.44
N PHE A 24 -31.03 22.20 22.78
CA PHE A 24 -30.80 20.88 22.17
C PHE A 24 -30.48 19.78 23.19
N TYR A 25 -29.92 20.10 24.35
CA TYR A 25 -29.54 19.10 25.36
C TYR A 25 -30.69 18.71 26.31
N SER A 26 -31.77 19.48 26.34
CA SER A 26 -32.94 19.21 27.18
C SER A 26 -33.97 18.27 26.54
N ASP A 27 -33.81 17.94 25.24
CA ASP A 27 -34.75 17.08 24.50
C ASP A 27 -34.32 15.59 24.43
N PHE A 28 -33.16 15.23 24.99
CA PHE A 28 -32.65 13.84 24.99
C PHE A 28 -32.88 13.06 26.29
N ARG A 29 -33.67 13.61 27.24
CA ARG A 29 -34.09 12.94 28.48
C ARG A 29 -35.60 12.76 28.57
N LYS A 30 -36.20 12.19 27.53
CA LYS A 30 -37.51 11.54 27.59
C LYS A 30 -37.52 10.32 26.69
N PHE A 31 -36.83 9.26 27.10
CA PHE A 31 -37.20 7.92 26.69
C PHE A 31 -37.24 7.04 27.94
N GLU A 32 -38.48 6.83 28.39
CA GLU A 32 -38.83 6.14 29.62
C GLU A 32 -38.42 4.68 29.60
N PHE A 33 -37.82 4.27 30.71
CA PHE A 33 -37.80 2.92 31.23
C PHE A 33 -39.24 2.47 31.54
N SER A 34 -39.71 1.36 30.96
CA SER A 34 -40.66 0.49 31.64
C SER A 34 -40.45 -0.99 31.29
N LYS A 35 -40.14 -1.74 32.36
CA LYS A 35 -40.35 -3.17 32.68
C LYS A 35 -40.80 -4.15 31.59
N ILE A 36 -40.14 -5.33 31.59
CA ILE A 36 -40.67 -6.68 31.91
C ILE A 36 -39.43 -7.62 31.87
N SER A 37 -38.75 -7.89 33.00
CA SER A 37 -38.92 -9.02 33.94
C SER A 37 -38.82 -10.43 33.35
N ASN A 38 -37.78 -11.15 33.82
CA ASN A 38 -37.65 -12.59 34.04
C ASN A 38 -37.76 -13.54 32.86
N PHE A 39 -36.67 -14.21 32.50
CA PHE A 39 -36.64 -15.67 32.36
C PHE A 39 -35.20 -16.19 32.51
N THR A 40 -34.95 -16.83 33.65
CA THR A 40 -33.81 -17.69 33.91
C THR A 40 -34.22 -19.11 33.58
N GLU A 41 -33.71 -19.69 32.49
CA GLU A 41 -33.66 -21.14 32.33
C GLU A 41 -32.32 -21.57 31.75
N ILE A 42 -31.64 -22.40 32.54
CA ILE A 42 -30.51 -23.24 32.20
C ILE A 42 -31.09 -24.54 31.66
N ILE A 43 -30.94 -24.87 30.37
CA ILE A 43 -31.04 -26.26 29.89
C ILE A 43 -30.06 -26.50 28.71
N ILE A 44 -29.00 -27.24 29.04
CA ILE A 44 -28.46 -28.46 28.40
C ILE A 44 -28.31 -28.49 26.86
N PHE A 45 -27.07 -28.78 26.45
CA PHE A 45 -26.62 -29.21 25.12
C PHE A 45 -27.58 -30.19 24.43
N SER A 46 -28.10 -29.79 23.27
CA SER A 46 -28.64 -30.70 22.26
C SER A 46 -28.02 -30.36 20.91
N THR A 47 -27.23 -31.30 20.39
CA THR A 47 -26.64 -31.29 19.05
C THR A 47 -27.75 -31.44 18.02
N THR A 48 -28.24 -30.33 17.48
CA THR A 48 -29.06 -30.33 16.26
C THR A 48 -28.20 -29.86 15.09
N LYS A 49 -27.97 -30.76 14.13
CA LYS A 49 -27.41 -30.45 12.81
C LYS A 49 -28.38 -29.51 12.09
N SER A 50 -28.20 -28.20 12.26
CA SER A 50 -28.81 -27.21 11.37
C SER A 50 -28.01 -27.20 10.07
N SER A 51 -28.55 -27.83 9.03
CA SER A 51 -28.06 -27.65 7.66
C SER A 51 -28.43 -26.24 7.19
N THR A 52 -27.65 -25.25 7.63
CA THR A 52 -27.69 -23.91 7.05
C THR A 52 -27.22 -24.02 5.60
N LYS A 53 -28.16 -23.81 4.67
CA LYS A 53 -27.84 -23.66 3.25
C LYS A 53 -26.77 -22.57 3.11
N ILE A 54 -25.60 -22.95 2.61
CA ILE A 54 -24.51 -22.06 2.25
C ILE A 54 -25.08 -20.92 1.39
N PRO A 55 -24.88 -19.64 1.74
CA PRO A 55 -25.37 -18.52 0.95
C PRO A 55 -24.85 -18.63 -0.48
N LYS A 56 -25.74 -18.46 -1.46
CA LYS A 56 -25.40 -18.47 -2.89
C LYS A 56 -24.24 -17.49 -3.12
N THR A 57 -23.20 -17.95 -3.80
CA THR A 57 -22.01 -17.15 -4.14
C THR A 57 -22.41 -15.81 -4.75
N PRO A 58 -21.95 -14.66 -4.20
CA PRO A 58 -22.28 -13.35 -4.75
C PRO A 58 -21.87 -13.25 -6.22
N LYS A 59 -22.63 -12.52 -7.04
CA LYS A 59 -22.34 -12.29 -8.47
C LYS A 59 -20.91 -11.74 -8.69
N LEU A 60 -20.41 -10.96 -7.74
CA LEU A 60 -19.03 -10.48 -7.64
C LEU A 60 -18.00 -11.63 -7.52
N TYR A 61 -18.30 -12.68 -6.75
CA TYR A 61 -17.42 -13.85 -6.56
C TYR A 61 -17.28 -14.71 -7.81
N LYS A 62 -18.33 -14.81 -8.64
CA LYS A 62 -18.26 -15.47 -9.96
C LYS A 62 -17.48 -14.64 -10.97
N LEU A 63 -17.62 -13.31 -10.94
CA LEU A 63 -16.83 -12.39 -11.75
C LEU A 63 -15.34 -12.47 -11.38
N LEU A 64 -15.00 -12.42 -10.08
CA LEU A 64 -13.63 -12.47 -9.57
C LEU A 64 -12.93 -13.83 -9.83
N ASN A 65 -13.66 -14.95 -9.81
CA ASN A 65 -13.09 -16.27 -10.14
C ASN A 65 -12.91 -16.49 -11.63
N TRP A 66 -13.78 -15.90 -12.46
CA TRP A 66 -13.58 -15.85 -13.90
C TRP A 66 -12.39 -14.94 -14.25
N GLU A 67 -12.30 -13.76 -13.62
CA GLU A 67 -11.15 -12.85 -13.73
C GLU A 67 -9.84 -13.52 -13.28
N LYS A 68 -9.84 -14.35 -12.24
CA LYS A 68 -8.67 -15.15 -11.83
C LYS A 68 -8.20 -16.09 -12.95
N ARG A 69 -9.10 -16.92 -13.48
CA ARG A 69 -8.74 -17.90 -14.53
C ARG A 69 -8.39 -17.24 -15.86
N GLU A 70 -9.05 -16.14 -16.20
CA GLU A 70 -8.81 -15.42 -17.44
C GLU A 70 -7.54 -14.55 -17.35
N SER A 71 -7.27 -13.95 -16.18
CA SER A 71 -6.00 -13.31 -15.88
C SER A 71 -4.88 -14.35 -15.89
N GLU A 72 -4.98 -15.48 -15.20
CA GLU A 72 -3.96 -16.54 -15.21
C GLU A 72 -3.66 -17.07 -16.63
N LYS A 73 -4.69 -17.20 -17.49
CA LYS A 73 -4.51 -17.61 -18.91
C LYS A 73 -3.91 -16.51 -19.79
N ARG A 74 -4.26 -15.24 -19.58
CA ARG A 74 -3.78 -14.09 -20.38
C ARG A 74 -2.43 -13.53 -19.87
N LEU A 75 -2.08 -13.78 -18.60
CA LEU A 75 -0.82 -13.38 -17.96
C LEU A 75 0.39 -14.15 -18.54
N ASN A 76 0.18 -15.33 -19.13
CA ASN A 76 1.23 -16.16 -19.73
C ASN A 76 1.85 -15.58 -21.02
N LYS A 77 1.35 -14.46 -21.54
CA LYS A 77 1.88 -13.76 -22.73
C LYS A 77 2.61 -12.44 -22.41
N ILE A 78 2.87 -12.14 -21.13
CA ILE A 78 3.34 -10.81 -20.71
C ILE A 78 4.87 -10.75 -20.60
N ASP A 79 5.53 -10.65 -21.75
CA ASP A 79 6.88 -10.07 -21.81
C ASP A 79 6.84 -8.52 -21.66
N ASP A 80 5.65 -7.94 -21.83
CA ASP A 80 5.42 -6.49 -21.91
C ASP A 80 5.10 -5.77 -20.59
N LEU A 81 5.28 -6.42 -19.43
CA LEU A 81 5.40 -5.70 -18.14
C LEU A 81 6.76 -4.96 -18.05
N ILE A 82 7.19 -4.31 -19.12
CA ILE A 82 8.49 -3.65 -19.28
C ILE A 82 8.68 -2.59 -18.19
N ARG A 83 9.80 -2.78 -17.47
CA ARG A 83 10.16 -2.28 -16.12
C ARG A 83 9.34 -2.86 -14.97
N VAL A 84 9.39 -4.18 -14.82
CA VAL A 84 9.55 -4.79 -13.50
C VAL A 84 10.95 -4.41 -13.02
N ASN A 85 11.10 -3.88 -11.81
CA ASN A 85 12.40 -3.45 -11.30
C ASN A 85 12.77 -4.33 -10.11
N LEU A 86 13.57 -5.35 -10.39
CA LEU A 86 14.29 -6.07 -9.38
C LEU A 86 15.64 -5.39 -9.18
N ASN A 87 16.04 -5.15 -7.93
CA ASN A 87 17.38 -4.69 -7.60
C ASN A 87 18.15 -5.86 -6.98
N THR A 88 19.42 -6.03 -7.36
CA THR A 88 20.25 -7.15 -6.89
C THR A 88 21.42 -6.68 -6.04
N ALA A 89 21.82 -7.53 -5.10
CA ALA A 89 23.08 -7.45 -4.36
C ALA A 89 23.80 -8.80 -4.52
N PRO A 90 24.46 -9.05 -5.67
CA PRO A 90 24.86 -10.40 -6.09
C PRO A 90 25.85 -11.08 -5.14
N ARG A 91 26.73 -10.32 -4.49
CA ARG A 91 27.69 -10.84 -3.49
C ARG A 91 27.00 -11.52 -2.31
N TYR A 92 25.77 -11.09 -2.00
CA TYR A 92 24.95 -11.66 -0.94
C TYR A 92 23.83 -12.54 -1.50
N GLN A 93 23.79 -12.82 -2.82
CA GLN A 93 22.73 -13.65 -3.42
C GLN A 93 21.30 -13.14 -3.13
N LEU A 94 21.17 -11.83 -2.90
CA LEU A 94 19.91 -11.18 -2.59
C LEU A 94 19.38 -10.45 -3.83
N SER A 95 18.05 -10.41 -3.94
CA SER A 95 17.37 -9.43 -4.78
C SER A 95 16.10 -8.89 -4.11
N THR A 96 15.63 -7.73 -4.53
CA THR A 96 14.35 -7.16 -4.08
C THR A 96 13.48 -6.77 -5.25
N CYS A 97 12.21 -7.16 -5.21
CA CYS A 97 11.17 -6.58 -6.06
C CYS A 97 10.86 -5.16 -5.58
N VAL A 98 10.95 -4.17 -6.47
CA VAL A 98 10.66 -2.77 -6.13
C VAL A 98 9.22 -2.43 -6.47
N VAL A 99 8.38 -2.43 -5.44
CA VAL A 99 6.96 -2.06 -5.53
C VAL A 99 6.77 -0.63 -5.03
N GLN A 100 6.26 0.24 -5.90
CA GLN A 100 6.03 1.63 -5.50
C GLN A 100 5.06 1.73 -4.33
N LYS A 101 5.35 2.67 -3.42
CA LYS A 101 4.58 2.93 -2.18
C LYS A 101 4.67 1.85 -1.11
N SER A 102 5.58 0.89 -1.30
CA SER A 102 5.91 -0.17 -0.34
C SER A 102 7.42 -0.15 -0.06
N MET A 103 7.92 0.95 0.52
CA MET A 103 9.36 1.19 0.78
C MET A 103 10.29 1.12 -0.46
N SER A 104 9.78 1.32 -1.68
CA SER A 104 10.54 1.20 -2.92
C SER A 104 11.86 1.98 -2.94
N THR A 105 11.85 3.25 -2.53
CA THR A 105 13.06 4.11 -2.51
C THR A 105 14.12 3.56 -1.57
N VAL A 106 13.71 3.16 -0.36
CA VAL A 106 14.60 2.63 0.67
C VAL A 106 15.20 1.31 0.21
N MET A 107 14.38 0.36 -0.26
CA MET A 107 14.86 -0.93 -0.77
C MET A 107 15.80 -0.78 -1.97
N THR A 108 15.49 0.12 -2.90
CA THR A 108 16.39 0.43 -4.02
C THR A 108 17.75 0.89 -3.53
N SER A 109 17.78 1.82 -2.56
CA SER A 109 19.04 2.38 -2.06
C SER A 109 19.81 1.37 -1.20
N MET A 110 19.13 0.57 -0.38
CA MET A 110 19.74 -0.52 0.39
C MET A 110 20.42 -1.54 -0.52
N PHE A 111 19.75 -2.00 -1.58
CA PHE A 111 20.35 -2.92 -2.54
C PHE A 111 21.44 -2.27 -3.41
N CYS A 112 21.37 -0.96 -3.62
CA CYS A 112 22.43 -0.20 -4.26
C CYS A 112 23.69 -0.15 -3.38
N TYR A 113 23.51 0.11 -2.08
CA TYR A 113 24.57 0.07 -1.08
C TYR A 113 25.20 -1.32 -0.95
N LEU A 114 24.38 -2.36 -0.75
CA LEU A 114 24.85 -3.75 -0.58
C LEU A 114 25.51 -4.34 -1.84
N ARG A 115 25.31 -3.74 -3.01
CA ARG A 115 26.05 -4.13 -4.21
C ARG A 115 27.53 -3.74 -4.12
N ASP A 116 27.82 -2.56 -3.57
CA ASP A 116 29.17 -2.00 -3.49
C ASP A 116 29.22 -0.92 -2.40
N GLU A 117 29.41 -1.32 -1.13
CA GLU A 117 29.34 -0.40 0.02
C GLU A 117 30.47 0.63 -0.07
N LYS A 118 31.66 0.18 -0.47
CA LYS A 118 32.85 1.03 -0.58
C LYS A 118 32.61 2.18 -1.54
N LYS A 119 32.13 1.90 -2.76
CA LYS A 119 31.86 2.99 -3.72
C LYS A 119 30.63 3.79 -3.34
N PHE A 120 29.61 3.19 -2.73
CA PHE A 120 28.44 3.94 -2.29
C PHE A 120 28.81 5.00 -1.24
N ILE A 121 29.56 4.61 -0.21
CA ILE A 121 30.06 5.52 0.83
C ILE A 121 31.09 6.50 0.25
N GLY A 122 32.05 6.00 -0.54
CA GLY A 122 33.10 6.84 -1.14
C GLY A 122 32.59 7.91 -2.12
N ASN A 123 31.36 7.77 -2.64
CA ASN A 123 30.70 8.79 -3.46
C ASN A 123 29.69 9.63 -2.66
N HIS A 124 29.79 9.64 -1.32
CA HIS A 124 28.94 10.40 -0.41
C HIS A 124 27.43 10.19 -0.67
N ARG A 125 27.03 8.96 -0.99
CA ARG A 125 25.61 8.61 -1.15
C ARG A 125 24.97 8.34 0.21
N GLU A 126 23.71 8.70 0.32
CA GLU A 126 22.90 8.50 1.52
C GLU A 126 21.64 7.69 1.19
N LEU A 127 21.32 6.70 2.03
CA LEU A 127 20.20 5.77 1.81
C LEU A 127 18.84 6.47 1.61
N LEU A 128 18.57 7.54 2.37
CA LEU A 128 17.28 8.24 2.33
C LEU A 128 17.21 9.36 1.28
N LYS A 129 18.35 9.77 0.69
CA LYS A 129 18.45 10.88 -0.27
C LYS A 129 18.81 10.44 -1.69
N ASP A 130 19.00 9.15 -1.94
CA ASP A 130 19.28 8.57 -3.26
C ASP A 130 18.03 8.45 -4.18
N TRP A 131 17.16 9.45 -4.16
CA TRP A 131 15.97 9.55 -5.02
C TRP A 131 16.14 10.55 -6.18
N LYS A 132 17.34 11.12 -6.33
CA LYS A 132 17.69 12.09 -7.39
C LYS A 132 17.52 11.50 -8.80
N ILE A 133 17.40 12.38 -9.80
CA ILE A 133 17.17 12.04 -11.22
C ILE A 133 18.17 10.98 -11.72
N ILE A 134 19.42 11.04 -11.27
CA ILE A 134 20.45 10.04 -11.55
C ILE A 134 20.79 9.29 -10.26
N ARG A 135 20.30 8.05 -10.16
CA ARG A 135 20.61 7.12 -9.06
C ARG A 135 21.99 6.51 -9.27
N PHE A 136 22.76 6.34 -8.21
CA PHE A 136 24.13 5.81 -8.29
C PHE A 136 24.21 4.41 -8.95
N CYS A 137 23.18 3.60 -8.71
CA CYS A 137 23.08 2.22 -9.22
C CYS A 137 22.19 2.04 -10.45
N MET A 138 21.72 3.13 -11.05
CA MET A 138 20.88 3.08 -12.25
C MET A 138 21.52 2.20 -13.33
N PHE A 139 20.74 1.27 -13.90
CA PHE A 139 21.17 0.30 -14.91
C PHE A 139 22.30 -0.67 -14.52
N LYS A 140 22.80 -0.63 -13.29
CA LYS A 140 23.94 -1.46 -12.86
C LYS A 140 23.52 -2.70 -12.08
N ASN A 141 22.45 -2.62 -11.27
CA ASN A 141 21.89 -3.77 -10.55
C ASN A 141 20.38 -3.94 -10.75
N GLU A 142 19.85 -3.35 -11.81
CA GLU A 142 18.43 -3.33 -12.11
C GLU A 142 18.10 -4.38 -13.16
N PHE A 143 17.12 -5.21 -12.86
CA PHE A 143 16.68 -6.31 -13.71
C PHE A 143 15.21 -6.20 -14.02
N ARG A 144 14.86 -6.57 -15.25
CA ARG A 144 13.49 -6.54 -15.75
C ARG A 144 12.63 -7.67 -15.26
N ASN A 145 13.19 -8.81 -14.88
CA ASN A 145 12.41 -9.97 -14.42
C ASN A 145 13.37 -10.98 -13.76
N LEU A 146 12.80 -11.97 -13.09
CA LEU A 146 13.58 -12.99 -12.40
C LEU A 146 14.39 -13.86 -13.38
N GLY A 147 13.83 -14.17 -14.56
CA GLY A 147 14.53 -14.89 -15.63
C GLY A 147 15.81 -14.17 -16.09
N GLY A 148 15.81 -12.84 -16.12
CA GLY A 148 16.98 -12.03 -16.44
C GLY A 148 18.08 -12.12 -15.39
N ILE A 149 17.71 -12.23 -14.11
CA ILE A 149 18.65 -12.49 -13.00
C ILE A 149 19.23 -13.90 -13.16
N GLN A 150 18.36 -14.91 -13.32
CA GLN A 150 18.75 -16.30 -13.50
C GLN A 150 19.72 -16.48 -14.66
N LYS A 151 19.42 -15.89 -15.82
CA LYS A 151 20.29 -15.91 -17.01
C LYS A 151 21.62 -15.20 -16.78
N LYS A 152 21.61 -14.00 -16.18
CA LYS A 152 22.83 -13.19 -15.98
C LYS A 152 23.81 -13.86 -15.01
N PHE A 153 23.30 -14.47 -13.94
CA PHE A 153 24.11 -15.09 -12.89
C PHE A 153 24.24 -16.62 -13.04
N LYS A 154 23.67 -17.21 -14.10
CA LYS A 154 23.69 -18.65 -14.39
C LYS A 154 23.22 -19.48 -13.18
N LEU A 155 22.08 -19.09 -12.62
CA LEU A 155 21.59 -19.70 -11.39
C LEU A 155 21.07 -21.13 -11.63
N PRO A 156 21.50 -22.12 -10.82
CA PRO A 156 20.94 -23.47 -10.87
C PRO A 156 19.51 -23.51 -10.30
N THR A 157 18.84 -24.65 -10.47
CA THR A 157 17.53 -24.92 -9.87
C THR A 157 17.62 -26.21 -9.04
N PRO A 158 17.49 -26.16 -7.70
CA PRO A 158 17.30 -24.96 -6.86
C PRO A 158 18.57 -24.10 -6.76
N ASN A 159 18.43 -22.83 -6.35
CA ASN A 159 19.55 -21.95 -6.01
C ASN A 159 19.33 -21.31 -4.63
N ASN A 160 20.40 -20.76 -4.09
CA ASN A 160 20.41 -20.14 -2.77
C ASN A 160 20.02 -18.66 -2.79
N TRP A 161 19.49 -18.12 -3.89
CA TRP A 161 19.09 -16.71 -3.91
C TRP A 161 17.82 -16.49 -3.12
N THR A 162 17.79 -15.39 -2.36
CA THR A 162 16.55 -14.92 -1.72
C THR A 162 16.02 -13.70 -2.44
N HIS A 163 14.79 -13.81 -2.94
CA HIS A 163 14.08 -12.75 -3.63
C HIS A 163 13.06 -12.12 -2.68
N ILE A 164 13.35 -10.92 -2.18
CA ILE A 164 12.52 -10.22 -1.21
C ILE A 164 11.48 -9.37 -1.93
N MET A 165 10.26 -9.31 -1.42
CA MET A 165 9.27 -8.33 -1.86
C MET A 165 8.58 -7.69 -0.66
N MET A 166 8.74 -6.37 -0.54
CA MET A 166 7.96 -5.58 0.41
C MET A 166 6.53 -5.48 -0.09
N VAL A 167 5.57 -6.00 0.69
CA VAL A 167 4.13 -5.90 0.40
C VAL A 167 3.48 -4.99 1.42
N ARG A 168 2.56 -4.14 0.97
CA ARG A 168 1.86 -3.20 1.86
C ARG A 168 0.37 -3.41 1.75
N HIS A 169 -0.35 -3.21 2.85
CA HIS A 169 -1.80 -3.26 2.86
C HIS A 169 -2.38 -2.36 1.74
N PRO A 170 -3.27 -2.87 0.85
CA PRO A 170 -3.68 -2.13 -0.34
C PRO A 170 -4.29 -0.74 -0.06
N PHE A 171 -5.10 -0.64 1.00
CA PHE A 171 -5.63 0.64 1.49
C PHE A 171 -4.53 1.67 1.77
N GLU A 172 -3.56 1.34 2.63
CA GLU A 172 -2.48 2.27 2.99
C GLU A 172 -1.61 2.63 1.77
N ARG A 173 -1.34 1.64 0.92
CA ARG A 173 -0.55 1.83 -0.29
C ARG A 173 -1.25 2.81 -1.24
N PHE A 174 -2.55 2.63 -1.47
CA PHE A 174 -3.35 3.51 -2.32
C PHE A 174 -3.38 4.94 -1.76
N VAL A 175 -3.65 5.12 -0.47
CA VAL A 175 -3.65 6.44 0.20
C VAL A 175 -2.29 7.13 0.01
N SER A 176 -1.20 6.42 0.29
CA SER A 176 0.16 6.95 0.12
C SER A 176 0.47 7.30 -1.34
N GLY A 177 -0.04 6.50 -2.28
CA GLY A 177 -0.03 6.77 -3.71
C GLY A 177 -0.71 8.09 -4.04
N PHE A 178 -1.99 8.21 -3.67
CA PHE A 178 -2.84 9.34 -4.03
C PHE A 178 -2.33 10.65 -3.44
N VAL A 179 -1.93 10.63 -2.17
CA VAL A 179 -1.39 11.82 -1.51
C VAL A 179 -0.08 12.29 -2.14
N ASP A 180 0.87 11.39 -2.41
CA ASP A 180 2.15 11.79 -3.01
C ASP A 180 2.01 12.19 -4.49
N LYS A 181 1.17 11.49 -5.25
CA LYS A 181 1.13 11.63 -6.72
C LYS A 181 0.08 12.59 -7.22
N CYS A 182 -1.09 12.61 -6.62
CA CYS A 182 -2.21 13.44 -7.04
C CYS A 182 -2.35 14.69 -6.17
N TYR A 183 -2.22 14.54 -4.85
CA TYR A 183 -2.46 15.67 -3.95
C TYR A 183 -1.28 16.65 -3.90
N ARG A 184 -0.07 16.14 -3.66
CA ARG A 184 1.15 16.95 -3.39
C ARG A 184 1.93 17.39 -4.64
N LYS A 185 1.83 16.70 -5.78
CA LYS A 185 2.62 16.99 -7.00
C LYS A 185 1.79 17.53 -8.19
N PRO A 186 1.20 18.73 -8.10
CA PRO A 186 0.55 19.36 -9.25
C PRO A 186 1.60 20.07 -10.12
N VAL A 187 2.21 19.38 -11.09
CA VAL A 187 3.24 20.02 -11.94
C VAL A 187 3.05 19.75 -13.46
N ILE A 188 2.06 18.96 -13.87
CA ILE A 188 1.88 18.57 -15.27
C ILE A 188 0.40 18.67 -15.66
N GLN A 189 0.10 19.11 -16.88
CA GLN A 189 -1.25 19.11 -17.45
C GLN A 189 -1.75 17.65 -17.61
N LYS A 190 -2.99 17.35 -17.18
CA LYS A 190 -3.60 15.99 -17.16
C LYS A 190 -3.02 14.95 -16.16
N TYR A 191 -2.44 15.37 -15.03
CA TYR A 191 -2.00 14.45 -13.97
C TYR A 191 -3.16 13.66 -13.32
N CYS A 192 -2.87 12.46 -12.82
CA CYS A 192 -3.85 11.56 -12.20
C CYS A 192 -5.03 11.29 -13.13
N ASN A 193 -4.71 10.86 -14.35
CA ASN A 193 -5.64 10.54 -15.43
C ASN A 193 -6.63 11.66 -15.76
N GLY A 194 -6.21 12.92 -15.60
CA GLY A 194 -7.08 14.09 -15.83
C GLY A 194 -8.04 14.41 -14.68
N CYS A 195 -8.05 13.63 -13.59
CA CYS A 195 -8.92 13.85 -12.44
C CYS A 195 -8.36 14.84 -11.41
N ALA A 196 -7.11 15.29 -11.58
CA ALA A 196 -6.43 16.17 -10.64
C ALA A 196 -6.46 15.62 -9.20
N ARG A 197 -7.17 16.30 -8.28
CA ARG A 197 -7.34 15.88 -6.87
C ARG A 197 -8.68 15.19 -6.58
N ASN A 198 -9.53 14.97 -7.59
CA ASN A 198 -10.80 14.29 -7.40
C ASN A 198 -10.57 12.79 -7.21
N LEU A 199 -10.74 12.33 -5.97
CA LEU A 199 -10.51 10.94 -5.58
C LEU A 199 -11.45 9.97 -6.31
N THR A 200 -12.74 10.30 -6.40
CA THR A 200 -13.76 9.42 -7.00
C THR A 200 -13.47 9.23 -8.49
N CYS A 201 -13.31 10.33 -9.23
CA CYS A 201 -12.94 10.31 -10.65
C CYS A 201 -11.67 9.48 -10.88
N PHE A 202 -10.64 9.67 -10.05
CA PHE A 202 -9.37 8.98 -10.20
C PHE A 202 -9.54 7.46 -10.04
N MET A 203 -10.26 7.01 -9.01
CA MET A 203 -10.46 5.58 -8.75
C MET A 203 -11.28 4.91 -9.86
N GLU A 204 -12.34 5.56 -10.34
CA GLU A 204 -13.15 5.06 -11.45
C GLU A 204 -12.31 4.95 -12.73
N THR A 205 -11.55 6.00 -13.05
CA THR A 205 -10.72 6.06 -14.26
C THR A 205 -9.58 5.06 -14.21
N GLU A 206 -8.91 4.91 -13.06
CA GLU A 206 -7.81 3.95 -12.89
C GLU A 206 -8.34 2.50 -12.94
N LEU A 207 -9.50 2.20 -12.34
CA LEU A 207 -10.12 0.87 -12.45
C LEU A 207 -10.52 0.54 -13.90
N ALA A 208 -11.16 1.48 -14.60
CA ALA A 208 -11.49 1.31 -16.02
C ALA A 208 -10.24 1.07 -16.87
N ARG A 209 -9.14 1.77 -16.54
CA ARG A 209 -7.85 1.57 -17.20
C ARG A 209 -7.25 0.19 -16.92
N MET A 210 -7.35 -0.33 -15.68
CA MET A 210 -6.91 -1.69 -15.35
C MET A 210 -7.66 -2.72 -16.20
N TRP A 211 -9.00 -2.64 -16.25
CA TRP A 211 -9.81 -3.54 -17.08
C TRP A 211 -9.47 -3.43 -18.57
N GLY A 212 -9.33 -2.21 -19.09
CA GLY A 212 -8.95 -2.01 -20.48
C GLY A 212 -7.59 -2.63 -20.85
N GLN A 213 -6.62 -2.68 -19.93
CA GLN A 213 -5.34 -3.37 -20.20
C GLN A 213 -5.49 -4.90 -20.18
N ILE A 214 -6.30 -5.45 -19.27
CA ILE A 214 -6.60 -6.89 -19.22
C ILE A 214 -7.31 -7.35 -20.50
N GLU A 215 -8.32 -6.59 -20.95
CA GLU A 215 -9.09 -6.92 -22.14
C GLU A 215 -8.23 -6.94 -23.40
N ARG A 216 -7.36 -5.93 -23.55
CA ARG A 216 -6.44 -5.84 -24.71
C ARG A 216 -5.31 -6.86 -24.66
N GLY A 217 -4.98 -7.40 -23.48
CA GLY A 217 -3.82 -8.26 -23.28
C GLY A 217 -2.47 -7.55 -23.47
N SER A 218 -2.46 -6.21 -23.54
CA SER A 218 -1.25 -5.38 -23.67
C SER A 218 -1.21 -4.33 -22.58
N PHE A 219 -0.10 -4.27 -21.87
CA PHE A 219 0.06 -3.44 -20.68
C PHE A 219 0.93 -2.22 -20.97
N GLN A 220 0.31 -1.09 -21.29
CA GLN A 220 1.00 0.19 -21.41
C GLN A 220 1.08 0.87 -20.04
N LYS A 221 2.27 1.20 -19.55
CA LYS A 221 2.45 1.80 -18.22
C LYS A 221 2.55 3.33 -18.29
N THR A 222 1.60 4.03 -17.68
CA THR A 222 1.72 5.46 -17.37
C THR A 222 2.52 5.70 -16.09
N TYR A 223 2.67 6.98 -15.73
CA TYR A 223 3.22 7.35 -14.43
C TYR A 223 2.32 6.86 -13.28
N GLU A 224 1.01 6.97 -13.44
CA GLU A 224 -0.04 6.56 -12.50
C GLU A 224 -0.02 5.04 -12.31
N ASP A 225 -0.04 4.26 -13.40
CA ASP A 225 -0.07 2.80 -13.35
C ASP A 225 1.06 2.23 -12.49
N ARG A 226 2.25 2.86 -12.51
CA ARG A 226 3.40 2.45 -11.69
C ARG A 226 3.15 2.55 -10.18
N HIS A 227 2.28 3.44 -9.75
CA HIS A 227 1.99 3.73 -8.35
C HIS A 227 0.69 3.10 -7.86
N PHE A 228 -0.27 2.87 -8.75
CA PHE A 228 -1.62 2.45 -8.37
C PHE A 228 -2.02 1.07 -8.87
N PHE A 229 -1.33 0.46 -9.84
CA PHE A 229 -1.66 -0.93 -10.20
C PHE A 229 -1.31 -1.91 -9.08
N PRO A 230 -1.97 -3.09 -9.03
CA PRO A 230 -1.74 -4.11 -8.02
C PRO A 230 -0.27 -4.50 -7.87
N GLN A 231 0.10 -4.88 -6.65
CA GLN A 231 1.43 -5.37 -6.30
C GLN A 231 1.66 -6.76 -6.87
N SER A 232 0.60 -7.58 -6.91
CA SER A 232 0.56 -8.92 -7.53
C SER A 232 0.88 -8.89 -9.05
N TRP A 233 0.73 -7.75 -9.72
CA TRP A 233 1.07 -7.59 -11.13
C TRP A 233 2.55 -7.25 -11.37
N ARG A 234 3.37 -7.26 -10.32
CA ARG A 234 4.80 -6.92 -10.39
C ARG A 234 5.65 -8.18 -10.39
N CYS A 235 6.91 -8.02 -10.78
CA CYS A 235 7.99 -9.00 -10.56
C CYS A 235 7.73 -10.41 -11.08
N ASN A 236 6.93 -10.54 -12.12
CA ASN A 236 6.53 -11.83 -12.71
C ASN A 236 5.99 -12.79 -11.65
N LEU A 237 5.25 -12.27 -10.68
CA LEU A 237 4.69 -13.09 -9.60
C LEU A 237 3.76 -14.19 -10.11
N HIS A 238 3.09 -14.00 -11.26
CA HIS A 238 2.30 -15.08 -11.88
C HIS A 238 3.12 -16.35 -12.14
N GLN A 239 4.43 -16.21 -12.41
CA GLN A 239 5.34 -17.32 -12.69
C GLN A 239 6.18 -17.71 -11.47
N TYR A 240 6.60 -16.73 -10.66
CA TYR A 240 7.60 -16.93 -9.61
C TYR A 240 7.09 -16.65 -8.20
N PHE A 241 5.77 -16.66 -7.95
CA PHE A 241 5.20 -16.30 -6.65
C PHE A 241 5.90 -17.00 -5.48
N GLN A 242 6.09 -18.32 -5.60
CA GLN A 242 6.67 -19.16 -4.55
C GLN A 242 8.19 -18.92 -4.35
N ASN A 243 8.85 -18.23 -5.27
CA ASN A 243 10.27 -17.88 -5.15
C ASN A 243 10.49 -16.61 -4.32
N PHE A 244 9.44 -15.89 -3.93
CA PHE A 244 9.56 -14.64 -3.18
C PHE A 244 9.32 -14.82 -1.69
N THR A 245 10.17 -14.18 -0.89
CA THR A 245 9.93 -13.89 0.52
C THR A 245 9.17 -12.58 0.65
N PHE A 246 7.91 -12.64 1.05
CA PHE A 246 7.06 -11.46 1.24
C PHE A 246 7.24 -10.88 2.64
N ILE A 247 7.49 -9.57 2.73
CA ILE A 247 7.62 -8.85 3.99
C ILE A 247 6.51 -7.81 4.08
N PRO A 248 5.50 -8.01 4.95
CA PRO A 248 4.46 -7.03 5.21
C PRO A 248 5.04 -5.75 5.82
N TYR A 249 4.85 -4.64 5.13
CA TYR A 249 5.21 -3.29 5.56
C TYR A 249 3.99 -2.57 6.13
N SER A 250 4.17 -1.90 7.25
CA SER A 250 3.20 -0.98 7.84
C SER A 250 3.80 0.41 8.04
N SER A 251 2.99 1.46 7.86
CA SER A 251 3.39 2.82 8.23
C SER A 251 3.27 3.14 9.73
N SER A 252 2.92 2.16 10.56
CA SER A 252 2.90 2.32 12.02
C SER A 252 4.27 2.72 12.57
N HIS A 253 4.28 3.59 13.58
CA HIS A 253 5.50 4.01 14.28
C HIS A 253 6.23 2.86 14.96
N ASN A 254 5.51 1.79 15.32
CA ASN A 254 6.08 0.61 15.97
C ASN A 254 6.63 -0.42 14.96
N PHE A 255 6.48 -0.17 13.65
CA PHE A 255 6.97 -1.07 12.63
C PHE A 255 8.49 -0.90 12.45
N SER A 256 9.25 -1.92 12.85
CA SER A 256 10.69 -1.97 12.61
C SER A 256 10.99 -2.81 11.36
N ILE A 257 11.34 -2.13 10.26
CA ILE A 257 11.76 -2.81 9.03
C ILE A 257 13.05 -3.62 9.23
N THR A 258 13.96 -3.12 10.07
CA THR A 258 15.25 -3.78 10.31
C THR A 258 15.07 -5.09 11.07
N SER A 259 14.10 -5.17 11.98
CA SER A 259 13.73 -6.43 12.65
C SER A 259 13.27 -7.53 11.68
N LYS A 260 12.74 -7.14 10.50
CA LYS A 260 12.28 -8.08 9.46
C LYS A 260 13.39 -8.40 8.45
N LEU A 261 14.17 -7.41 8.03
CA LEU A 261 15.20 -7.60 6.99
C LEU A 261 16.52 -8.14 7.51
N PHE A 262 16.97 -7.74 8.71
CA PHE A 262 18.31 -8.09 9.19
C PHE A 262 18.52 -9.58 9.42
N PRO A 263 17.52 -10.37 9.91
CA PRO A 263 17.67 -11.82 9.96
C PRO A 263 18.02 -12.42 8.59
N ILE A 264 17.31 -12.01 7.54
CA ILE A 264 17.57 -12.46 6.16
C ILE A 264 18.97 -12.00 5.71
N PHE A 265 19.33 -10.76 5.98
CA PHE A 265 20.65 -10.25 5.57
C PHE A 265 21.80 -10.97 6.27
N ARG A 266 21.64 -11.34 7.55
CA ARG A 266 22.64 -12.15 8.29
C ARG A 266 22.78 -13.56 7.72
N GLU A 267 21.66 -14.20 7.38
CA GLU A 267 21.66 -15.50 6.70
C GLU A 267 22.46 -15.46 5.39
N HIS A 268 22.40 -14.33 4.70
CA HIS A 268 23.17 -14.05 3.48
C HIS A 268 24.54 -13.41 3.74
N SER A 269 25.06 -13.51 4.96
CA SER A 269 26.41 -13.05 5.35
C SER A 269 26.68 -11.55 5.10
N VAL A 270 25.63 -10.71 5.18
CA VAL A 270 25.81 -9.26 5.18
C VAL A 270 26.52 -8.84 6.49
N PRO A 271 27.65 -8.11 6.42
CA PRO A 271 28.42 -7.75 7.62
C PRO A 271 27.63 -6.87 8.60
N GLU A 272 27.84 -7.04 9.91
CA GLU A 272 27.19 -6.21 10.94
C GLU A 272 27.53 -4.72 10.78
N SER A 273 28.70 -4.36 10.24
CA SER A 273 29.03 -2.97 9.91
C SER A 273 28.10 -2.37 8.86
N SER A 274 27.72 -3.17 7.85
CA SER A 274 26.74 -2.79 6.83
C SER A 274 25.33 -2.67 7.41
N LEU A 275 24.95 -3.60 8.30
CA LEU A 275 23.66 -3.55 9.00
C LEU A 275 23.57 -2.33 9.92
N THR A 276 24.64 -2.01 10.64
CA THR A 276 24.76 -0.82 11.49
C THR A 276 24.61 0.45 10.67
N TYR A 277 25.29 0.56 9.53
CA TYR A 277 25.12 1.70 8.61
C TYR A 277 23.65 1.87 8.18
N ILE A 278 23.00 0.77 7.77
CA ILE A 278 21.58 0.79 7.39
C ILE A 278 20.70 1.24 8.56
N GLN A 279 20.89 0.67 9.75
CA GLN A 279 20.10 1.01 10.94
C GLN A 279 20.23 2.50 11.28
N THR A 280 21.46 3.02 11.32
CA THR A 280 21.72 4.44 11.59
C THR A 280 21.06 5.34 10.54
N ALA A 281 21.19 5.01 9.27
CA ALA A 281 20.59 5.80 8.19
C ALA A 281 19.05 5.81 8.29
N LEU A 282 18.41 4.66 8.56
CA LEU A 282 16.96 4.56 8.71
C LEU A 282 16.44 5.27 9.96
N SER A 283 17.26 5.36 11.01
CA SER A 283 16.92 6.07 12.25
C SER A 283 17.05 7.60 12.11
N SER A 284 17.77 8.09 11.10
CA SER A 284 18.00 9.52 10.91
C SER A 284 16.82 10.29 10.31
N GLY A 285 15.79 9.60 9.80
CA GLY A 285 14.58 10.26 9.31
C GLY A 285 13.79 9.45 8.29
N ARG A 286 13.02 10.15 7.46
CA ARG A 286 12.14 9.57 6.43
C ARG A 286 12.51 10.09 5.04
N THR A 287 12.15 9.32 4.01
CA THR A 287 12.35 9.77 2.61
C THR A 287 11.44 10.97 2.27
N ALA A 288 11.83 11.77 1.28
CA ALA A 288 11.05 12.92 0.80
C ALA A 288 9.64 12.56 0.28
N HIS A 289 9.41 11.30 -0.10
CA HIS A 289 8.12 10.79 -0.56
C HIS A 289 7.21 10.29 0.57
N SER A 290 7.66 10.37 1.83
CA SER A 290 6.87 9.92 2.96
C SER A 290 5.59 10.75 3.10
N THR A 291 4.46 10.05 3.20
CA THR A 291 3.14 10.65 3.42
C THR A 291 2.60 10.41 4.83
N VAL A 292 3.36 9.73 5.68
CA VAL A 292 2.95 9.36 7.04
C VAL A 292 2.64 10.64 7.84
N ASP A 293 1.57 10.60 8.64
CA ASP A 293 1.11 11.66 9.56
C ASP A 293 0.67 12.99 8.92
N SER A 294 0.49 13.05 7.60
CA SER A 294 0.07 14.30 6.96
C SER A 294 -1.44 14.52 7.02
N LYS A 295 -1.89 15.76 7.18
CA LYS A 295 -3.32 16.13 7.16
C LYS A 295 -4.05 15.61 5.91
N ALA A 296 -3.37 15.62 4.76
CA ALA A 296 -3.91 15.07 3.51
C ALA A 296 -4.14 13.55 3.59
N THR A 297 -3.25 12.81 4.25
CA THR A 297 -3.39 11.37 4.50
C THR A 297 -4.64 11.10 5.31
N SER A 298 -4.78 11.73 6.48
CA SER A 298 -5.96 11.55 7.34
C SER A 298 -7.27 11.93 6.62
N PHE A 299 -7.25 12.98 5.80
CA PHE A 299 -8.42 13.37 5.00
C PHE A 299 -8.82 12.30 3.97
N ILE A 300 -7.86 11.78 3.20
CA ILE A 300 -8.12 10.76 2.18
C ILE A 300 -8.54 9.43 2.82
N GLU A 301 -7.90 9.04 3.93
CA GLU A 301 -8.29 7.84 4.69
C GLU A 301 -9.73 7.92 5.19
N LYS A 302 -10.11 9.06 5.78
CA LYS A 302 -11.49 9.29 6.24
C LYS A 302 -12.47 9.18 5.09
N ARG A 303 -12.16 9.81 3.94
CA ARG A 303 -13.04 9.78 2.76
C ARG A 303 -13.24 8.37 2.19
N LEU A 304 -12.19 7.55 2.14
CA LEU A 304 -12.31 6.15 1.71
C LEU A 304 -13.14 5.33 2.70
N ARG A 305 -12.89 5.48 4.01
CA ARG A 305 -13.60 4.71 5.05
C ARG A 305 -15.07 5.11 5.19
N SER A 306 -15.42 6.35 4.88
CA SER A 306 -16.80 6.84 5.00
C SER A 306 -17.66 6.58 3.75
N SER A 307 -17.13 5.94 2.71
CA SER A 307 -17.84 5.72 1.45
C SER A 307 -17.77 4.24 1.04
N PRO A 308 -18.87 3.49 1.18
CA PRO A 308 -18.96 2.11 0.70
C PRO A 308 -18.58 1.99 -0.78
N TYR A 309 -19.00 2.95 -1.60
CA TYR A 309 -18.67 2.99 -3.03
C TYR A 309 -17.15 3.08 -3.29
N LEU A 310 -16.46 4.00 -2.63
CA LEU A 310 -15.00 4.12 -2.81
C LEU A 310 -14.27 2.90 -2.25
N MET A 311 -14.77 2.31 -1.15
CA MET A 311 -14.21 1.06 -0.62
C MET A 311 -14.40 -0.11 -1.58
N GLU A 312 -15.57 -0.22 -2.22
CA GLU A 312 -15.84 -1.22 -3.25
C GLU A 312 -14.89 -1.07 -4.44
N LEU A 313 -14.66 0.16 -4.92
CA LEU A 313 -13.68 0.43 -5.98
C LEU A 313 -12.26 -0.02 -5.55
N LEU A 314 -11.85 0.32 -4.32
CA LEU A 314 -10.55 -0.10 -3.79
C LEU A 314 -10.42 -1.63 -3.75
N VAL A 315 -11.46 -2.33 -3.29
CA VAL A 315 -11.48 -3.80 -3.25
C VAL A 315 -11.40 -4.37 -4.67
N LYS A 316 -12.17 -3.85 -5.63
CA LYS A 316 -12.10 -4.28 -7.03
C LYS A 316 -10.70 -4.10 -7.62
N MET A 317 -10.07 -2.95 -7.37
CA MET A 317 -8.71 -2.67 -7.85
C MET A 317 -7.67 -3.63 -7.25
N PHE A 318 -7.82 -4.05 -5.98
CA PHE A 318 -6.74 -4.72 -5.24
C PHE A 318 -7.12 -6.08 -4.64
N TYR A 319 -8.23 -6.70 -5.04
CA TYR A 319 -8.73 -7.93 -4.46
C TYR A 319 -7.65 -9.02 -4.36
N HIS A 320 -6.90 -9.24 -5.44
CA HIS A 320 -5.83 -10.22 -5.47
C HIS A 320 -4.67 -9.89 -4.53
N ASP A 321 -4.35 -8.61 -4.32
CA ASP A 321 -3.34 -8.23 -3.33
C ASP A 321 -3.80 -8.55 -1.91
N PHE A 322 -5.09 -8.37 -1.60
CA PHE A 322 -5.64 -8.76 -0.29
C PHE A 322 -5.51 -10.28 -0.07
N VAL A 323 -5.95 -11.07 -1.05
CA VAL A 323 -5.97 -12.53 -0.93
C VAL A 323 -4.56 -13.12 -0.96
N LEU A 324 -3.73 -12.75 -1.94
CA LEU A 324 -2.41 -13.38 -2.14
C LEU A 324 -1.43 -13.03 -1.03
N PHE A 325 -1.50 -11.83 -0.47
CA PHE A 325 -0.60 -11.38 0.61
C PHE A 325 -1.23 -11.48 2.00
N ASN A 326 -2.37 -12.17 2.11
CA ASN A 326 -3.07 -12.44 3.37
C ASN A 326 -3.38 -11.17 4.19
N PHE A 327 -3.83 -10.12 3.50
CA PHE A 327 -4.35 -8.92 4.16
C PHE A 327 -5.86 -9.04 4.37
N THR A 328 -6.34 -8.54 5.51
CA THR A 328 -7.77 -8.49 5.82
C THR A 328 -8.52 -7.63 4.80
N LEU A 329 -9.58 -8.20 4.21
CA LEU A 329 -10.48 -7.45 3.35
C LEU A 329 -11.24 -6.39 4.18
N PRO A 330 -11.39 -5.15 3.67
CA PRO A 330 -12.17 -4.14 4.36
C PRO A 330 -13.66 -4.49 4.31
N ALA A 331 -14.39 -4.09 5.35
CA ALA A 331 -15.86 -4.07 5.30
C ALA A 331 -16.33 -2.99 4.31
N ILE A 332 -17.36 -3.32 3.53
CA ILE A 332 -17.99 -2.43 2.54
C ILE A 332 -19.33 -1.96 3.07
#